data_AF-A0A5C7LTC9-F1
#
_entry.id   AF-A0A5C7LTC9-F1
#
_cell.length_a   1.000
_cell.length_b   1.000
_cell.length_c   1.000
_cell.angle_alpha   90.00
_cell.angle_beta   90.00
_cell.angle_gamma   90.00
#
_symmetry.space_group_name_H-M   'P 1'
#
loop_
_entity.id
_entity.type
_entity.pdbx_description
1 polymer ?
#
loop_
_entity_poly.entity_id
_entity_poly.type
_entity_poly.pdbx_seq_one_letter_code
_entity_poly.pdbx_strand_id
1 'polypeptide(L)'
;MPLGNWNLQWLNHNAQRAYPLADWATKQDVSQSIKLPNSFIVALYFPVHAALNVEPHKFYLQSLGVYQSGFNIAIGYADGSRRPPLVASVNIAVSTHTENRSYALPGSGDFDDSVGKIVIGKLDEALTLPPGQYDFDYEDGALETDAIRPMIRGISSLTVVRGTERSEKLYGDIELVAGNNMRIVASVVGSSYAEITFSAIAGEGLNESCVCEEGQVGVPIRTINGIAPLADGNFRLTGDDCIAVQPIANGLQLSDLCSQPCCGCEELQALVSQIDRFADGVVTLQNFANTLGSEVTQFHQVVLGSRLSDQGCIDC
;
A
#
# COMPACT_ATOMS: atom_id res chain seq x y z
N MET A 1 46.80 32.79 38.18
CA MET A 1 46.94 31.51 37.46
C MET A 1 46.77 30.38 38.46
N PRO A 2 45.79 29.47 38.33
CA PRO A 2 45.90 28.21 39.05
C PRO A 2 46.93 27.35 38.31
N LEU A 3 48.07 27.13 38.97
CA LEU A 3 49.08 26.13 38.62
C LEU A 3 48.61 24.78 39.17
N GLY A 4 48.12 23.93 38.29
CA GLY A 4 47.80 22.54 38.59
C GLY A 4 47.29 21.87 37.33
N ASN A 5 48.02 20.90 36.81
CA ASN A 5 47.53 20.08 35.71
C ASN A 5 46.60 19.03 36.34
N TRP A 6 45.29 19.31 36.32
CA TRP A 6 44.29 18.36 36.83
C TRP A 6 44.06 17.32 35.74
N ASN A 7 44.64 16.12 35.91
CA ASN A 7 44.27 14.97 35.08
C ASN A 7 42.90 14.46 35.55
N LEU A 8 41.85 15.23 35.25
CA LEU A 8 40.47 14.82 35.50
C LEU A 8 40.14 13.69 34.53
N GLN A 9 39.70 12.57 35.07
CA GLN A 9 39.08 11.50 34.28
C GLN A 9 37.95 12.11 33.43
N TRP A 10 37.83 11.67 32.17
CA TRP A 10 36.92 12.21 31.15
C TRP A 10 35.52 12.55 31.69
N LEU A 11 34.90 11.65 32.43
CA LEU A 11 33.54 11.82 32.96
C LEU A 11 33.44 12.91 34.05
N ASN A 12 34.46 13.03 34.90
CA ASN A 12 34.50 14.07 35.93
C ASN A 12 34.70 15.46 35.33
N HIS A 13 35.43 15.53 34.22
CA HIS A 13 35.60 16.76 33.47
C HIS A 13 34.32 17.15 32.72
N ASN A 14 33.59 16.18 32.18
CA ASN A 14 32.30 16.41 31.54
C ASN A 14 31.26 16.95 32.52
N ALA A 15 31.25 16.47 33.77
CA ALA A 15 30.41 17.01 34.84
C ALA A 15 30.66 18.50 35.13
N GLN A 16 31.85 19.04 34.82
CA GLN A 16 32.15 20.47 34.98
C GLN A 16 31.66 21.30 33.79
N ARG A 17 31.65 20.71 32.59
CA ARG A 17 31.26 21.38 31.33
C ARG A 17 29.79 21.18 30.97
N ALA A 18 29.03 20.42 31.76
CA ALA A 18 27.66 20.02 31.46
C ALA A 18 27.50 19.21 30.16
N TYR A 19 28.57 18.55 29.71
CA TYR A 19 28.50 17.65 28.55
C TYR A 19 27.61 16.45 28.89
N PRO A 20 26.66 16.06 28.03
CA PRO A 20 26.59 16.27 26.57
C PRO A 20 25.71 17.45 26.12
N LEU A 21 25.25 18.32 27.02
CA LEU A 21 24.48 19.49 26.60
C LEU A 21 25.41 20.50 25.95
N ALA A 22 24.89 21.20 24.94
CA ALA A 22 25.63 22.24 24.25
C ALA A 22 25.96 23.40 25.20
N ASP A 23 27.09 24.08 24.99
CA ASP A 23 27.57 25.15 25.88
C ASP A 23 26.58 26.34 25.97
N TRP A 24 25.77 26.52 24.92
CA TRP A 24 24.74 27.55 24.84
C TRP A 24 23.38 27.12 25.41
N ALA A 25 23.19 25.84 25.74
CA ALA A 25 21.95 25.33 26.31
C ALA A 25 21.76 25.79 27.77
N THR A 26 20.60 26.37 28.08
CA THR A 26 20.36 26.95 29.42
C THR A 26 20.12 25.88 30.49
N LYS A 27 19.67 24.69 30.08
CA LYS A 27 19.28 23.55 30.91
C LYS A 27 18.03 23.78 31.76
N GLN A 28 17.24 24.78 31.42
CA GLN A 28 15.96 25.03 32.08
C GLN A 28 14.83 24.31 31.35
N ASP A 29 13.83 23.87 32.09
CA ASP A 29 12.61 23.37 31.46
C ASP A 29 11.78 24.54 30.90
N VAL A 30 10.78 24.21 30.07
CA VAL A 30 9.88 25.21 29.44
C VAL A 30 9.20 26.11 30.47
N SER A 31 8.90 25.59 31.67
CA SER A 31 8.28 26.37 32.74
C SER A 31 9.27 27.14 33.63
N GLN A 32 10.58 26.97 33.38
CA GLN A 32 11.69 27.55 34.17
C GLN A 32 11.60 27.22 35.66
N SER A 33 10.98 26.09 35.99
CA SER A 33 10.78 25.59 37.34
C SER A 33 11.99 24.80 37.86
N ILE A 34 12.76 24.20 36.96
CA ILE A 34 13.95 23.42 37.27
C ILE A 34 15.12 23.79 36.37
N LYS A 35 16.31 23.47 36.84
CA LYS A 35 17.53 23.51 36.05
C LYS A 35 18.27 22.18 36.19
N LEU A 36 18.63 21.57 35.06
CA LEU A 36 19.35 20.31 35.07
C LEU A 36 20.75 20.49 35.70
N PRO A 37 21.13 19.68 36.69
CA PRO A 37 22.48 19.69 37.25
C PRO A 37 23.52 19.27 36.21
N ASN A 38 24.67 19.95 36.20
CA ASN A 38 25.78 19.61 35.29
C ASN A 38 26.34 18.21 35.55
N SER A 39 26.22 17.73 36.78
CA SER A 39 26.73 16.44 37.24
C SER A 39 25.81 15.26 36.91
N PHE A 40 24.61 15.52 36.37
CA PHE A 40 23.60 14.48 36.15
C PHE A 40 23.88 13.62 34.92
N ILE A 41 23.98 14.22 33.73
CA ILE A 41 24.38 13.53 32.50
C ILE A 41 25.82 13.91 32.21
N VAL A 42 26.70 12.92 32.07
CA VAL A 42 28.15 13.15 31.90
C VAL A 42 28.72 12.56 30.62
N ALA A 43 27.94 11.75 29.90
CA ALA A 43 28.21 11.39 28.52
C ALA A 43 26.95 10.87 27.83
N LEU A 44 26.89 11.05 26.52
CA LEU A 44 25.88 10.45 25.66
C LEU A 44 26.58 9.95 24.40
N TYR A 45 26.15 8.77 23.95
CA TYR A 45 26.51 8.22 22.66
C TYR A 45 25.25 7.60 22.08
N PHE A 46 24.78 8.12 20.95
CA PHE A 46 23.64 7.56 20.26
C PHE A 46 23.99 7.38 18.79
N PRO A 47 24.09 6.14 18.29
CA PRO A 47 24.30 5.91 16.87
C PRO A 47 23.04 6.31 16.10
N VAL A 48 23.21 6.78 14.87
CA VAL A 48 22.08 7.07 13.98
C VAL A 48 22.27 6.27 12.69
N HIS A 49 21.17 5.68 12.23
CA HIS A 49 21.14 4.93 10.99
C HIS A 49 21.46 5.82 9.78
N ALA A 50 22.32 5.36 8.88
CA ALA A 50 22.84 6.18 7.77
C ALA A 50 21.78 6.55 6.70
N ALA A 51 20.68 5.80 6.60
CA ALA A 51 19.56 6.14 5.71
C ALA A 51 18.66 7.26 6.26
N LEU A 52 18.76 7.62 7.55
CA LEU A 52 18.02 8.74 8.11
C LEU A 52 18.75 10.04 7.75
N ASN A 53 18.07 10.93 7.06
CA ASN A 53 18.59 12.26 6.75
C ASN A 53 18.37 13.19 7.96
N VAL A 54 19.21 13.02 8.98
CA VAL A 54 19.18 13.84 10.20
C VAL A 54 20.27 14.90 10.19
N GLU A 55 19.97 16.05 10.80
CA GLU A 55 20.98 17.06 11.09
C GLU A 55 21.47 16.86 12.53
N PRO A 56 22.79 16.68 12.74
CA PRO A 56 23.33 16.34 14.06
C PRO A 56 22.98 17.33 15.16
N HIS A 57 22.93 18.62 14.86
CA HIS A 57 22.66 19.63 15.88
C HIS A 57 21.22 19.64 16.39
N LYS A 58 20.27 18.94 15.74
CA LYS A 58 18.83 18.98 16.08
C LYS A 58 18.43 18.02 17.20
N PHE A 59 19.35 17.24 17.75
CA PHE A 59 19.06 16.37 18.89
C PHE A 59 19.10 17.17 20.19
N TYR A 60 18.14 16.90 21.07
CA TYR A 60 18.02 17.61 22.34
C TYR A 60 17.40 16.72 23.42
N LEU A 61 17.65 17.03 24.69
CA LEU A 61 16.90 16.49 25.82
C LEU A 61 15.46 17.00 25.68
N GLN A 62 14.50 16.11 25.39
CA GLN A 62 13.11 16.48 25.18
C GLN A 62 12.34 16.55 26.48
N SER A 63 12.54 15.57 27.36
CA SER A 63 11.87 15.56 28.65
C SER A 63 12.65 14.79 29.73
N LEU A 64 12.44 15.20 30.97
CA LEU A 64 12.93 14.56 32.19
C LEU A 64 11.75 14.26 33.11
N GLY A 65 11.49 12.99 33.37
CA GLY A 65 10.63 12.54 34.46
C GLY A 65 11.44 12.37 35.73
N VAL A 66 11.10 13.09 36.79
CA VAL A 66 11.70 12.98 38.13
C VAL A 66 10.71 12.27 39.05
N TYR A 67 11.08 11.08 39.51
CA TYR A 67 10.31 10.26 40.44
C TYR A 67 11.16 9.88 41.65
N GLN A 68 10.52 9.57 42.78
CA GLN A 68 11.23 9.14 43.98
C GLN A 68 12.09 7.89 43.76
N SER A 69 11.67 6.99 42.87
CA SER A 69 12.37 5.74 42.57
C SER A 69 13.39 5.85 41.45
N GLY A 70 13.38 6.93 40.67
CA GLY A 70 14.12 6.97 39.42
C GLY A 70 13.90 8.21 38.56
N PHE A 71 14.66 8.28 37.49
CA PHE A 71 14.54 9.30 36.45
C PHE A 71 14.16 8.65 35.13
N ASN A 72 13.29 9.28 34.36
CA ASN A 72 13.07 8.95 32.95
C ASN A 72 13.69 10.06 32.10
N ILE A 73 14.58 9.70 31.18
CA ILE A 73 15.23 10.65 30.28
C ILE A 73 14.77 10.33 28.86
N ALA A 74 14.31 11.34 28.14
CA ALA A 74 13.86 11.24 26.76
C ALA A 74 14.65 12.20 25.86
N ILE A 75 15.19 11.68 24.77
CA ILE A 75 15.88 12.45 23.73
C ILE A 75 14.91 12.63 22.56
N GLY A 76 14.80 13.86 22.06
CA GLY A 76 13.98 14.20 20.90
C GLY A 76 14.82 14.73 19.73
N TYR A 77 14.17 14.86 18.58
CA TYR A 77 14.75 15.46 17.38
C TYR A 77 13.90 16.64 16.91
N ALA A 78 14.48 17.84 16.89
CA ALA A 78 13.79 19.09 16.56
C ALA A 78 13.53 19.21 15.04
N ASP A 79 12.47 18.57 14.56
CA ASP A 79 12.06 18.58 13.14
C ASP A 79 11.23 19.83 12.74
N GLY A 80 10.97 20.74 13.69
CA GLY A 80 10.11 21.91 13.50
C GLY A 80 8.61 21.63 13.62
N SER A 81 8.22 20.38 13.94
CA SER A 81 6.84 20.03 14.22
C SER A 81 6.43 20.47 15.64
N ARG A 82 5.11 20.55 15.89
CA ARG A 82 4.56 20.83 17.24
C ARG A 82 4.74 19.68 18.22
N ARG A 83 5.08 18.48 17.74
CA ARG A 83 5.31 17.28 18.54
C ARG A 83 6.55 16.57 17.99
N PRO A 84 7.74 17.09 18.32
CA PRO A 84 8.98 16.51 17.85
C PRO A 84 9.05 15.00 18.15
N PRO A 85 9.52 14.18 17.21
CA PRO A 85 9.60 12.74 17.39
C PRO A 85 10.53 12.38 18.56
N LEU A 86 10.10 11.40 19.35
CA LEU A 86 10.93 10.79 20.38
C LEU A 86 12.00 9.91 19.71
N VAL A 87 13.26 10.23 19.95
CA VAL A 87 14.42 9.51 19.40
C VAL A 87 14.76 8.31 20.25
N ALA A 88 14.84 8.49 21.57
CA ALA A 88 15.23 7.45 22.50
C ALA A 88 14.78 7.79 23.92
N SER A 89 14.60 6.77 24.77
CA SER A 89 14.31 6.99 26.18
C SER A 89 14.89 5.91 27.08
N VAL A 90 15.13 6.26 28.34
CA VAL A 90 15.71 5.35 29.32
C VAL A 90 15.21 5.66 30.73
N ASN A 91 15.03 4.60 31.52
CA ASN A 91 14.69 4.67 32.92
C ASN A 91 15.91 4.37 33.79
N ILE A 92 16.19 5.25 34.75
CA ILE A 92 17.33 5.18 35.66
C ILE A 92 16.80 4.93 37.06
N ALA A 93 17.02 3.73 37.61
CA ALA A 93 16.59 3.39 38.96
C ALA A 93 17.63 3.86 39.99
N VAL A 94 17.21 4.71 40.94
CA VAL A 94 18.08 5.26 41.99
C VAL A 94 18.70 4.14 42.84
N SER A 95 17.92 3.11 43.18
CA SER A 95 18.32 2.00 44.06
C SER A 95 19.51 1.18 43.54
N THR A 96 19.75 1.19 42.24
CA THR A 96 20.84 0.41 41.61
C THR A 96 21.92 1.30 41.02
N HIS A 97 21.74 2.63 41.03
CA HIS A 97 22.66 3.53 40.39
C HIS A 97 23.97 3.65 41.17
N THR A 98 25.07 3.75 40.44
CA THR A 98 26.40 4.10 40.94
C THR A 98 26.93 5.23 40.07
N GLU A 99 27.72 6.13 40.64
CA GLU A 99 28.29 7.26 39.91
C GLU A 99 28.98 6.79 38.61
N ASN A 100 28.78 7.55 37.53
CA ASN A 100 29.36 7.30 36.20
C ASN A 100 28.91 5.96 35.55
N ARG A 101 27.75 5.44 35.96
CA ARG A 101 27.17 4.22 35.38
C ARG A 101 26.60 4.50 33.98
N SER A 102 26.93 3.61 33.04
CA SER A 102 26.34 3.59 31.70
C SER A 102 25.02 2.84 31.67
N TYR A 103 24.04 3.38 30.95
CA TYR A 103 22.73 2.78 30.69
C TYR A 103 22.51 2.68 29.19
N ALA A 104 21.92 1.57 28.75
CA ALA A 104 21.50 1.42 27.35
C ALA A 104 20.39 2.44 27.04
N LEU A 105 20.52 3.12 25.92
CA LEU A 105 19.56 4.11 25.44
C LEU A 105 18.94 3.58 24.14
N PRO A 106 17.87 2.77 24.21
CA PRO A 106 17.22 2.23 23.04
C PRO A 106 16.49 3.34 22.27
N GLY A 107 16.65 3.34 20.95
CA GLY A 107 15.93 4.24 20.07
C GLY A 107 14.45 3.88 19.93
N SER A 108 13.69 4.81 19.38
CA SER A 108 12.24 4.75 19.23
C SER A 108 11.84 5.30 17.86
N GLY A 109 10.69 4.85 17.35
CA GLY A 109 10.17 5.30 16.05
C GLY A 109 11.13 4.98 14.91
N ASP A 110 11.53 6.01 14.17
CA ASP A 110 12.48 5.88 13.05
C ASP A 110 13.89 5.47 13.50
N PHE A 111 14.18 5.55 14.80
CA PHE A 111 15.47 5.18 15.41
C PHE A 111 15.41 3.83 16.13
N ASP A 112 14.37 3.02 15.92
CA ASP A 112 14.17 1.74 16.63
C ASP A 112 15.28 0.70 16.41
N ASP A 113 16.08 0.87 15.35
CA ASP A 113 17.24 0.04 15.01
C ASP A 113 18.55 0.50 15.69
N SER A 114 18.50 1.60 16.45
CA SER A 114 19.66 2.25 17.05
C SER A 114 19.66 2.03 18.56
N VAL A 115 20.77 1.54 19.11
CA VAL A 115 20.97 1.41 20.57
C VAL A 115 22.20 2.20 20.99
N GLY A 116 21.95 3.28 21.72
CA GLY A 116 22.98 4.12 22.31
C GLY A 116 23.32 3.74 23.74
N LYS A 117 24.10 4.61 24.37
CA LYS A 117 24.40 4.62 25.79
C LYS A 117 24.34 6.04 26.32
N ILE A 118 23.78 6.20 27.51
CA ILE A 118 23.88 7.42 28.32
C ILE A 118 24.66 7.11 29.59
N VAL A 119 25.48 8.03 30.06
CA VAL A 119 26.22 7.89 31.31
C VAL A 119 25.69 8.90 32.31
N ILE A 120 25.23 8.38 33.44
CA ILE A 120 24.68 9.18 34.52
C ILE A 120 25.76 9.34 35.59
N GLY A 121 26.00 10.59 36.00
CA GLY A 121 27.01 10.98 36.98
C GLY A 121 26.49 10.85 38.40
N LYS A 122 26.47 11.95 39.15
CA LYS A 122 25.96 11.95 40.54
C LYS A 122 24.47 12.28 40.58
N LEU A 123 23.76 11.70 41.54
CA LEU A 123 22.32 11.94 41.73
C LEU A 123 22.03 12.95 42.84
N ASP A 124 23.02 13.36 43.63
CA ASP A 124 22.84 14.17 44.84
C ASP A 124 22.06 15.46 44.56
N GLU A 125 22.45 16.18 43.50
CA GLU A 125 21.78 17.39 43.03
C GLU A 125 20.46 17.08 42.30
N ALA A 126 20.44 16.03 41.46
CA ALA A 126 19.25 15.66 40.70
C ALA A 126 18.08 15.20 41.59
N LEU A 127 18.37 14.59 42.74
CA LEU A 127 17.38 14.17 43.74
C LEU A 127 16.78 15.33 44.52
N THR A 128 17.37 16.53 44.46
CA THR A 128 16.78 17.75 45.02
C THR A 128 15.71 18.38 44.14
N LEU A 129 15.61 17.95 42.88
CA LEU A 129 14.58 18.45 41.98
C LEU A 129 13.20 17.99 42.46
N PRO A 130 12.15 18.83 42.33
CA PRO A 130 10.80 18.41 42.66
C PRO A 130 10.36 17.24 41.77
N PRO A 131 9.55 16.30 42.29
CA PRO A 131 8.98 15.25 41.46
C PRO A 131 8.02 15.84 40.41
N GLY A 132 8.13 15.38 39.17
CA GLY A 132 7.36 15.91 38.05
C GLY A 132 7.86 15.43 36.71
N GLN A 133 7.13 15.78 35.65
CA GLN A 133 7.58 15.66 34.27
C GLN A 133 7.94 17.06 33.78
N TYR A 134 9.14 17.20 33.25
CA TYR A 134 9.67 18.47 32.77
C TYR A 134 10.03 18.34 31.30
N ASP A 135 9.49 19.24 30.49
CA ASP A 135 9.78 19.30 29.07
C ASP A 135 10.78 20.43 28.81
N PHE A 136 11.61 20.26 27.79
CA PHE A 136 12.61 21.24 27.38
C PHE A 136 12.34 21.65 25.94
N ASP A 137 12.57 22.92 25.64
CA ASP A 137 12.66 23.35 24.24
C ASP A 137 14.03 23.00 23.67
N TYR A 138 14.12 22.94 22.34
CA TYR A 138 15.37 22.66 21.63
C TYR A 138 16.51 23.56 22.12
N GLU A 139 16.25 24.86 22.29
CA GLU A 139 17.27 25.82 22.67
C GLU A 139 17.84 25.59 24.08
N ASP A 140 17.01 25.06 24.99
CA ASP A 140 17.37 24.87 26.39
C ASP A 140 17.95 23.48 26.68
N GLY A 141 17.62 22.49 25.85
CA GLY A 141 18.02 21.08 25.99
C GLY A 141 18.99 20.57 24.92
N ALA A 142 19.52 21.43 24.05
CA ALA A 142 20.34 21.01 22.91
C ALA A 142 21.54 20.15 23.29
N LEU A 143 21.82 19.14 22.47
CA LEU A 143 22.92 18.21 22.68
C LEU A 143 24.09 18.50 21.74
N GLU A 144 25.31 18.43 22.29
CA GLU A 144 26.55 18.52 21.54
C GLU A 144 26.81 17.18 20.82
N THR A 145 26.96 17.21 19.50
CA THR A 145 27.26 16.00 18.71
C THR A 145 28.75 15.81 18.54
N ASP A 146 29.31 14.80 19.22
CA ASP A 146 30.75 14.51 19.15
C ASP A 146 31.14 13.61 17.97
N ALA A 147 30.30 12.64 17.59
CA ALA A 147 30.63 11.72 16.50
C ALA A 147 29.38 11.11 15.87
N ILE A 148 29.14 11.44 14.59
CA ILE A 148 28.23 10.65 13.75
C ILE A 148 28.98 9.35 13.43
N ARG A 149 28.56 8.24 14.06
CA ARG A 149 28.93 6.91 13.55
C ARG A 149 27.77 6.41 12.69
N PRO A 150 27.88 6.51 11.36
CA PRO A 150 26.86 5.92 10.50
C PRO A 150 26.82 4.42 10.77
N MET A 151 25.66 3.88 11.15
CA MET A 151 25.44 2.45 11.03
C MET A 151 25.47 2.12 9.55
N ILE A 152 26.55 1.46 9.13
CA ILE A 152 26.84 1.12 7.74
C ILE A 152 25.78 0.16 7.20
N ARG A 153 25.33 0.45 5.98
CA ARG A 153 24.37 -0.28 5.14
C ARG A 153 24.16 -1.74 5.55
N GLY A 154 23.00 -2.02 6.12
CA GLY A 154 22.48 -3.37 6.36
C GLY A 154 20.96 -3.36 6.33
N ILE A 155 20.34 -4.53 6.26
CA ILE A 155 18.92 -4.70 6.51
C ILE A 155 18.71 -4.50 8.02
N SER A 156 17.98 -3.46 8.42
CA SER A 156 17.72 -3.16 9.85
C SER A 156 16.73 -4.15 10.46
N SER A 157 15.71 -4.55 9.71
CA SER A 157 14.76 -5.59 10.07
C SER A 157 14.12 -6.22 8.84
N LEU A 158 13.61 -7.45 8.98
CA LEU A 158 12.81 -8.13 7.95
C LEU A 158 11.36 -8.20 8.43
N THR A 159 10.39 -7.85 7.58
CA THR A 159 8.96 -8.06 7.85
C THR A 159 8.39 -8.97 6.78
N VAL A 160 7.69 -10.03 7.19
CA VAL A 160 7.01 -10.95 6.28
C VAL A 160 5.59 -10.44 6.04
N VAL A 161 5.19 -10.29 4.79
CA VAL A 161 3.85 -9.83 4.39
C VAL A 161 3.11 -10.96 3.68
N ARG A 162 1.90 -11.28 4.14
CA ARG A 162 1.02 -12.27 3.51
C ARG A 162 -0.34 -11.64 3.24
N GLY A 163 -0.57 -11.20 2.01
CA GLY A 163 -1.79 -10.45 1.66
C GLY A 163 -1.83 -9.11 2.42
N THR A 164 -2.80 -8.95 3.31
CA THR A 164 -2.93 -7.77 4.18
C THR A 164 -2.25 -7.92 5.54
N GLU A 165 -1.81 -9.12 5.90
CA GLU A 165 -1.18 -9.40 7.19
C GLU A 165 0.33 -9.13 7.14
N ARG A 166 0.87 -8.54 8.21
CA ARG A 166 2.29 -8.24 8.39
C ARG A 166 2.79 -8.88 9.68
N SER A 167 3.97 -9.50 9.64
CA SER A 167 4.63 -9.99 10.86
C SER A 167 5.13 -8.84 11.72
N GLU A 168 5.53 -9.15 12.96
CA GLU A 168 6.43 -8.29 13.70
C GLU A 168 7.78 -8.17 12.96
N LYS A 169 8.52 -7.09 13.25
CA LYS A 169 9.86 -6.88 12.69
C LYS A 169 10.80 -7.94 13.25
N LEU A 170 11.46 -8.68 12.37
CA LEU A 170 12.49 -9.66 12.72
C LEU A 170 13.86 -8.96 12.75
N TYR A 171 14.64 -9.23 13.79
CA TYR A 171 15.96 -8.63 14.03
C TYR A 171 17.01 -9.72 14.30
N GLY A 172 18.29 -9.37 14.15
CA GLY A 172 19.42 -10.26 14.45
C GLY A 172 19.76 -11.22 13.31
N ASP A 173 20.31 -12.38 13.67
CA ASP A 173 20.67 -13.42 12.70
C ASP A 173 19.40 -14.12 12.20
N ILE A 174 19.05 -13.86 10.93
CA ILE A 174 17.86 -14.42 10.30
C ILE A 174 18.29 -15.45 9.26
N GLU A 175 17.83 -16.69 9.44
CA GLU A 175 18.03 -17.77 8.47
C GLU A 175 16.80 -17.92 7.58
N LEU A 176 17.00 -17.84 6.26
CA LEU A 176 15.96 -18.08 5.26
C LEU A 176 16.00 -19.54 4.81
N VAL A 177 15.09 -20.36 5.35
CA VAL A 177 15.02 -21.79 5.05
C VAL A 177 14.07 -22.04 3.89
N ALA A 178 14.55 -22.71 2.84
CA ALA A 178 13.71 -23.11 1.72
C ALA A 178 12.77 -24.26 2.15
N GLY A 179 11.46 -24.05 1.99
CA GLY A 179 10.47 -25.11 2.17
C GLY A 179 10.32 -26.03 0.95
N ASN A 180 9.33 -26.92 0.97
CA ASN A 180 9.05 -27.80 -0.16
C ASN A 180 8.75 -26.99 -1.44
N ASN A 181 9.22 -27.47 -2.58
CA ASN A 181 9.06 -26.82 -3.90
C ASN A 181 9.63 -25.40 -3.99
N MET A 182 10.52 -25.01 -3.10
CA MET A 182 11.20 -23.73 -3.16
C MET A 182 12.72 -23.93 -3.17
N ARG A 183 13.39 -23.07 -3.93
CA ARG A 183 14.84 -22.92 -3.90
C ARG A 183 15.14 -21.47 -3.57
N ILE A 184 15.96 -21.27 -2.56
CA ILE A 184 16.50 -19.95 -2.21
C ILE A 184 17.97 -19.95 -2.61
N VAL A 185 18.38 -19.00 -3.44
CA VAL A 185 19.77 -18.82 -3.86
C VAL A 185 20.22 -17.43 -3.45
N ALA A 186 21.26 -17.35 -2.64
CA ALA A 186 21.99 -16.11 -2.40
C ALA A 186 23.13 -16.02 -3.44
N SER A 187 23.17 -14.92 -4.20
CA SER A 187 24.23 -14.63 -5.16
C SER A 187 24.77 -13.22 -4.95
N VAL A 188 25.98 -12.95 -5.42
CA VAL A 188 26.53 -11.60 -5.46
C VAL A 188 26.58 -11.19 -6.93
N VAL A 189 25.81 -10.17 -7.31
CA VAL A 189 25.80 -9.65 -8.67
C VAL A 189 26.86 -8.54 -8.77
N GLY A 190 28.00 -8.87 -9.38
CA GLY A 190 29.16 -7.97 -9.47
C GLY A 190 29.87 -7.80 -8.12
N SER A 191 30.36 -6.59 -7.83
CA SER A 191 31.06 -6.25 -6.58
C SER A 191 30.20 -5.49 -5.56
N SER A 192 28.89 -5.31 -5.81
CA SER A 192 28.17 -4.20 -5.18
C SER A 192 26.89 -4.58 -4.43
N TYR A 193 26.19 -5.66 -4.80
CA TYR A 193 24.92 -6.01 -4.13
C TYR A 193 24.74 -7.53 -3.99
N ALA A 194 24.29 -7.95 -2.81
CA ALA A 194 23.81 -9.30 -2.55
C ALA A 194 22.37 -9.44 -3.04
N GLU A 195 22.11 -10.46 -3.84
CA GLU A 195 20.79 -10.80 -4.36
C GLU A 195 20.32 -12.11 -3.72
N ILE A 196 19.07 -12.13 -3.25
CA ILE A 196 18.41 -13.35 -2.78
C ILE A 196 17.27 -13.66 -3.75
N THR A 197 17.43 -14.73 -4.51
CA THR A 197 16.43 -15.19 -5.48
C THR A 197 15.63 -16.34 -4.90
N PHE A 198 14.31 -16.18 -4.88
CA PHE A 198 13.34 -17.21 -4.51
C PHE A 198 12.76 -17.80 -5.79
N SER A 199 13.01 -19.09 -6.02
CA SER A 199 12.47 -19.82 -7.17
C SER A 199 11.52 -20.90 -6.70
N ALA A 200 10.32 -20.93 -7.25
CA ALA A 200 9.49 -22.13 -7.18
C ALA A 200 10.14 -23.21 -8.06
N ILE A 201 10.41 -24.38 -7.48
CA ILE A 201 10.93 -25.54 -8.20
C ILE A 201 9.87 -26.62 -8.26
N ALA A 202 9.77 -27.29 -9.41
CA ALA A 202 8.87 -28.42 -9.57
C ALA A 202 9.39 -29.61 -8.73
N GLY A 203 8.61 -30.05 -7.74
CA GLY A 203 8.97 -31.20 -6.89
C GLY A 203 7.76 -32.04 -6.44
N GLU A 204 6.61 -31.42 -6.19
CA GLU A 204 5.40 -32.09 -5.67
C GLU A 204 4.20 -32.05 -6.63
N GLY A 205 4.39 -31.69 -7.90
CA GLY A 205 3.30 -31.71 -8.88
C GLY A 205 2.25 -30.59 -8.71
N LEU A 206 2.60 -29.50 -8.03
CA LEU A 206 1.75 -28.30 -7.89
C LEU A 206 1.83 -27.34 -9.08
N ASN A 207 2.71 -27.62 -10.04
CA ASN A 207 2.64 -26.98 -11.35
C ASN A 207 1.62 -27.76 -12.17
N GLU A 208 0.58 -27.09 -12.65
CA GLU A 208 -0.20 -27.63 -13.75
C GLU A 208 0.77 -27.85 -14.91
N SER A 209 0.91 -29.11 -15.34
CA SER A 209 1.77 -29.46 -16.44
C SER A 209 1.10 -28.94 -17.72
N CYS A 210 1.26 -27.64 -18.01
CA CYS A 210 0.92 -27.03 -19.28
C CYS A 210 1.91 -27.49 -20.36
N VAL A 211 2.14 -28.80 -20.45
CA VAL A 211 2.57 -29.42 -21.70
C VAL A 211 1.33 -29.31 -22.57
N CYS A 212 1.34 -28.38 -23.53
CA CYS A 212 0.70 -28.69 -24.79
C CYS A 212 1.23 -30.08 -25.15
N GLU A 213 0.38 -31.10 -25.24
CA GLU A 213 0.81 -32.49 -25.48
C GLU A 213 1.66 -32.59 -26.75
N GLU A 214 2.95 -32.32 -26.67
CA GLU A 214 3.96 -32.63 -27.67
C GLU A 214 4.20 -34.15 -27.59
N GLY A 215 3.20 -34.93 -27.98
CA GLY A 215 3.26 -36.38 -27.84
C GLY A 215 2.04 -37.17 -28.27
N GLN A 216 0.87 -36.55 -28.41
CA GLN A 216 -0.23 -37.16 -29.16
C GLN A 216 -0.51 -36.32 -30.40
N VAL A 217 0.30 -36.52 -31.43
CA VAL A 217 -0.18 -36.30 -32.80
C VAL A 217 -1.40 -37.22 -32.92
N GLY A 218 -2.60 -36.64 -32.76
CA GLY A 218 -3.83 -37.38 -33.00
C GLY A 218 -3.70 -38.11 -34.33
N VAL A 219 -4.24 -39.34 -34.40
CA VAL A 219 -4.10 -40.18 -35.59
C VAL A 219 -4.42 -39.31 -36.81
N PRO A 220 -3.48 -39.11 -37.76
CA PRO A 220 -3.69 -38.19 -38.86
C PRO A 220 -4.93 -38.63 -39.63
N ILE A 221 -5.73 -37.68 -40.11
CA ILE A 221 -6.92 -37.97 -40.92
C ILE A 221 -6.47 -38.74 -42.16
N ARG A 222 -6.70 -40.06 -42.17
CA ARG A 222 -6.34 -40.93 -43.29
C ARG A 222 -7.41 -40.92 -44.38
N THR A 223 -8.64 -40.60 -43.99
CA THR A 223 -9.80 -40.54 -44.89
C THR A 223 -10.78 -39.49 -44.41
N ILE A 224 -11.40 -38.77 -45.35
CA ILE A 224 -12.59 -37.95 -45.09
C ILE A 224 -13.76 -38.70 -45.73
N ASN A 225 -14.75 -39.10 -44.93
CA ASN A 225 -15.91 -39.89 -45.40
C ASN A 225 -15.54 -41.16 -46.20
N GLY A 226 -14.44 -41.83 -45.82
CA GLY A 226 -13.97 -43.06 -46.48
C GLY A 226 -13.19 -42.85 -47.78
N ILE A 227 -13.04 -41.61 -48.26
CA ILE A 227 -12.21 -41.27 -49.41
C ILE A 227 -10.77 -41.08 -48.93
N ALA A 228 -9.79 -41.71 -49.59
CA ALA A 228 -8.36 -41.57 -49.31
C ALA A 228 -7.75 -40.37 -50.06
N PRO A 229 -6.60 -39.81 -49.62
CA PRO A 229 -5.91 -38.77 -50.36
C PRO A 229 -5.40 -39.27 -51.72
N LEU A 230 -5.11 -38.33 -52.62
CA LEU A 230 -4.48 -38.63 -53.91
C LEU A 230 -3.00 -39.05 -53.71
N ALA A 231 -2.35 -39.47 -54.80
CA ALA A 231 -0.96 -39.94 -54.78
C ALA A 231 0.06 -38.90 -54.29
N ASP A 232 -0.31 -37.61 -54.27
CA ASP A 232 0.47 -36.50 -53.72
C ASP A 232 0.27 -36.31 -52.21
N GLY A 233 -0.53 -37.17 -51.56
CA GLY A 233 -0.84 -37.10 -50.13
C GLY A 233 -1.90 -36.05 -49.77
N ASN A 234 -2.47 -35.34 -50.73
CA ASN A 234 -3.43 -34.27 -50.49
C ASN A 234 -4.88 -34.71 -50.73
N PHE A 235 -5.80 -34.12 -49.96
CA PHE A 235 -7.23 -34.15 -50.25
C PHE A 235 -7.58 -32.99 -51.18
N ARG A 236 -8.25 -33.28 -52.31
CA ARG A 236 -8.83 -32.25 -53.16
C ARG A 236 -10.29 -32.07 -52.82
N LEU A 237 -10.61 -30.90 -52.28
CA LEU A 237 -11.97 -30.46 -52.03
C LEU A 237 -12.38 -29.61 -53.24
N THR A 238 -13.27 -30.15 -54.06
CA THR A 238 -13.82 -29.43 -55.21
C THR A 238 -15.13 -28.80 -54.79
N GLY A 239 -15.28 -27.52 -55.09
CA GLY A 239 -16.55 -26.82 -54.96
C GLY A 239 -17.58 -27.32 -55.97
N ASP A 240 -18.80 -26.85 -55.82
CA ASP A 240 -19.87 -27.00 -56.82
C ASP A 240 -20.24 -25.60 -57.35
N ASP A 241 -21.21 -25.51 -58.26
CA ASP A 241 -21.66 -24.24 -58.87
C ASP A 241 -22.01 -23.16 -57.82
N CYS A 242 -22.41 -23.57 -56.62
CA CYS A 242 -22.81 -22.69 -55.52
C CYS A 242 -21.77 -22.48 -54.41
N ILE A 243 -20.70 -23.27 -54.36
CA ILE A 243 -19.70 -23.17 -53.28
C ILE A 243 -18.31 -23.14 -53.90
N ALA A 244 -17.61 -22.01 -53.78
CA ALA A 244 -16.20 -21.92 -54.13
C ALA A 244 -15.32 -22.31 -52.93
N VAL A 245 -14.36 -23.19 -53.18
CA VAL A 245 -13.38 -23.66 -52.19
C VAL A 245 -12.02 -23.09 -52.55
N GLN A 246 -11.43 -22.27 -51.68
CA GLN A 246 -10.15 -21.61 -51.91
C GLN A 246 -9.16 -21.88 -50.76
N PRO A 247 -7.87 -22.14 -51.04
CA PRO A 247 -6.86 -22.30 -50.00
C PRO A 247 -6.46 -20.95 -49.41
N ILE A 248 -6.32 -20.87 -48.08
CA ILE A 248 -5.75 -19.73 -47.36
C ILE A 248 -4.60 -20.19 -46.46
N ALA A 249 -3.79 -19.25 -45.93
CA ALA A 249 -2.70 -19.60 -45.03
C ALA A 249 -3.24 -20.40 -43.82
N ASN A 250 -2.79 -21.66 -43.68
CA ASN A 250 -3.21 -22.60 -42.65
C ASN A 250 -4.74 -22.86 -42.58
N GLY A 251 -5.46 -22.74 -43.69
CA GLY A 251 -6.91 -22.96 -43.68
C GLY A 251 -7.55 -23.13 -45.06
N LEU A 252 -8.86 -23.32 -45.03
CA LEU A 252 -9.73 -23.42 -46.20
C LEU A 252 -10.81 -22.34 -46.11
N GLN A 253 -10.99 -21.56 -47.17
CA GLN A 253 -12.09 -20.63 -47.30
C GLN A 253 -13.20 -21.27 -48.15
N LEU A 254 -14.40 -21.35 -47.58
CA LEU A 254 -15.61 -21.75 -48.28
C LEU A 254 -16.45 -20.50 -48.54
N SER A 255 -16.70 -20.19 -49.80
CA SER A 255 -17.48 -19.03 -50.22
C SER A 255 -18.75 -19.49 -50.91
N ASP A 256 -19.90 -19.08 -50.38
CA ASP A 256 -21.20 -19.32 -51.02
C ASP A 256 -21.40 -18.32 -52.17
N LEU A 257 -21.55 -18.84 -53.38
CA LEU A 257 -21.78 -18.06 -54.61
C LEU A 257 -23.27 -17.94 -54.95
N CYS A 258 -24.12 -18.85 -54.47
CA CYS A 258 -25.54 -18.88 -54.82
C CYS A 258 -26.41 -18.05 -53.88
N SER A 259 -25.88 -17.63 -52.73
CA SER A 259 -26.57 -16.72 -51.80
C SER A 259 -26.44 -15.23 -52.17
N GLN A 260 -26.06 -14.87 -53.41
CA GLN A 260 -26.18 -13.49 -53.90
C GLN A 260 -27.58 -13.24 -54.48
N PRO A 261 -28.42 -12.34 -53.93
CA PRO A 261 -28.13 -11.34 -52.90
C PRO A 261 -28.58 -11.79 -51.51
N CYS A 262 -27.66 -11.78 -50.55
CA CYS A 262 -28.02 -11.63 -49.14
C CYS A 262 -28.72 -10.28 -49.05
N CYS A 263 -30.00 -10.26 -48.68
CA CYS A 263 -30.79 -9.04 -48.46
C CYS A 263 -29.90 -7.98 -47.79
N GLY A 264 -29.48 -6.97 -48.55
CA GLY A 264 -28.51 -5.99 -48.08
C GLY A 264 -29.11 -5.17 -46.93
N CYS A 265 -28.30 -4.41 -46.21
CA CYS A 265 -28.82 -3.48 -45.20
C CYS A 265 -29.90 -2.54 -45.77
N GLU A 266 -29.82 -2.19 -47.05
CA GLU A 266 -30.83 -1.37 -47.74
C GLU A 266 -32.17 -2.10 -47.91
N GLU A 267 -32.16 -3.37 -48.29
CA GLU A 267 -33.38 -4.16 -48.49
C GLU A 267 -34.02 -4.55 -47.14
N LEU A 268 -33.20 -4.81 -46.12
CA LEU A 268 -33.67 -4.97 -44.74
C LEU A 268 -34.29 -3.68 -44.20
N GLN A 269 -33.68 -2.52 -44.44
CA GLN A 269 -34.26 -1.23 -44.07
C GLN A 269 -35.57 -0.94 -44.82
N ALA A 270 -35.66 -1.32 -46.09
CA ALA A 270 -36.91 -1.20 -46.84
C ALA A 270 -38.03 -2.02 -46.18
N LEU A 271 -37.75 -3.26 -45.73
CA LEU A 271 -38.72 -4.10 -45.04
C LEU A 271 -39.11 -3.54 -43.67
N VAL A 272 -38.14 -3.08 -42.88
CA VAL A 272 -38.37 -2.44 -41.57
C VAL A 272 -39.26 -1.20 -41.74
N SER A 273 -38.96 -0.35 -42.74
CA SER A 273 -39.76 0.85 -43.00
C SER A 273 -41.22 0.54 -43.38
N GLN A 274 -41.48 -0.60 -44.03
CA GLN A 274 -42.84 -1.04 -44.34
C GLN A 274 -43.58 -1.55 -43.10
N ILE A 275 -42.89 -2.25 -42.20
CA ILE A 275 -43.45 -2.72 -40.93
C ILE A 275 -43.79 -1.53 -40.03
N ASP A 276 -42.92 -0.52 -39.94
CA ASP A 276 -43.19 0.68 -39.15
C ASP A 276 -44.42 1.44 -39.68
N ARG A 277 -44.54 1.60 -41.00
CA ARG A 277 -45.75 2.20 -41.62
C ARG A 277 -47.01 1.40 -41.35
N PHE A 278 -46.91 0.07 -41.31
CA PHE A 278 -48.04 -0.78 -40.97
C PHE A 278 -48.45 -0.59 -39.50
N ALA A 279 -47.49 -0.49 -38.58
CA ALA A 279 -47.74 -0.22 -37.17
C ALA A 279 -48.41 1.15 -36.95
N ASP A 280 -47.94 2.20 -37.62
CA ASP A 280 -48.57 3.54 -37.60
C ASP A 280 -50.01 3.51 -38.14
N GLY A 281 -50.26 2.70 -39.17
CA GLY A 281 -51.59 2.48 -39.73
C GLY A 281 -52.57 1.87 -38.70
N VAL A 282 -52.12 0.92 -37.90
CA VAL A 282 -52.94 0.29 -36.84
C VAL A 282 -53.34 1.31 -35.77
N VAL A 283 -52.41 2.16 -35.32
CA VAL A 283 -52.70 3.22 -34.34
C VAL A 283 -53.73 4.22 -34.89
N THR A 284 -53.58 4.62 -36.15
CA THR A 284 -54.52 5.53 -36.81
C THR A 284 -55.93 4.93 -36.88
N LEU A 285 -56.04 3.65 -37.21
CA LEU A 285 -57.32 2.94 -37.33
C LEU A 285 -58.00 2.77 -35.96
N GLN A 286 -57.21 2.56 -34.91
CA GLN A 286 -57.71 2.48 -33.54
C GLN A 286 -58.22 3.82 -33.02
N ASN A 287 -57.51 4.92 -33.33
CA ASN A 287 -57.99 6.27 -33.02
C ASN A 287 -59.29 6.60 -33.76
N PHE A 288 -59.38 6.26 -35.04
CA PHE A 288 -60.60 6.45 -35.82
C PHE A 288 -61.79 5.68 -35.23
N ALA A 289 -61.57 4.42 -34.83
CA ALA A 289 -62.61 3.61 -34.19
C ALA A 289 -63.09 4.21 -32.85
N ASN A 290 -62.16 4.75 -32.06
CA ASN A 290 -62.49 5.41 -30.79
C ASN A 290 -63.31 6.69 -31.03
N THR A 291 -62.93 7.52 -32.00
CA THR A 291 -63.71 8.72 -32.39
C THR A 291 -65.09 8.33 -32.88
N LEU A 292 -65.20 7.34 -33.76
CA LEU A 292 -66.49 6.84 -34.23
C LEU A 292 -67.38 6.35 -33.07
N GLY A 293 -66.82 5.63 -32.10
CA GLY A 293 -67.54 5.20 -30.90
C GLY A 293 -68.06 6.37 -30.06
N SER A 294 -67.27 7.43 -29.93
CA SER A 294 -67.68 8.67 -29.23
C SER A 294 -68.82 9.37 -29.96
N GLU A 295 -68.71 9.54 -31.28
CA GLU A 295 -69.74 10.18 -32.12
C GLU A 295 -71.08 9.42 -32.07
N VAL A 296 -71.04 8.08 -32.15
CA VAL A 296 -72.24 7.24 -32.02
C VAL A 296 -72.89 7.40 -30.64
N THR A 297 -72.09 7.47 -29.58
CA THR A 297 -72.60 7.67 -28.21
C THR A 297 -73.26 9.04 -28.06
N GLN A 298 -72.64 10.10 -28.61
CA GLN A 298 -73.19 11.45 -28.60
C GLN A 298 -74.48 11.53 -29.41
N PHE A 299 -74.53 10.90 -30.60
CA PHE A 299 -75.75 10.78 -31.39
C PHE A 299 -76.89 10.10 -30.60
N HIS A 300 -76.60 8.99 -29.91
CA HIS A 300 -77.57 8.32 -29.05
C HIS A 300 -78.10 9.23 -27.94
N GLN A 301 -77.25 10.02 -27.29
CA GLN A 301 -77.68 10.95 -26.24
C GLN A 301 -78.60 12.06 -26.78
N VAL A 302 -78.28 12.63 -27.95
CA VAL A 302 -79.10 13.70 -28.56
C VAL A 302 -80.47 13.16 -28.98
N VAL A 303 -80.52 11.96 -29.59
CA VAL A 303 -81.78 11.34 -30.02
C VAL A 303 -82.64 10.87 -28.85
N LEU A 304 -82.03 10.38 -27.76
CA LEU A 304 -82.77 10.04 -26.54
C LEU A 304 -83.29 11.30 -25.83
N GLY A 305 -82.49 12.37 -25.79
CA GLY A 305 -82.88 13.67 -25.25
C GLY A 305 -84.05 14.31 -26.01
N SER A 306 -84.06 14.21 -27.35
CA SER A 306 -85.17 14.73 -28.15
C SER A 306 -86.47 13.95 -27.96
N ARG A 307 -86.41 12.64 -27.70
CA ARG A 307 -87.60 11.84 -27.37
C ARG A 307 -88.19 12.13 -25.99
N LEU A 308 -87.37 12.48 -25.00
CA LEU A 308 -87.85 12.82 -23.66
C LEU A 308 -88.46 14.22 -23.59
N SER A 309 -88.02 15.15 -24.44
CA SER A 309 -88.53 16.53 -24.49
C SER A 309 -89.90 16.67 -25.18
N ASP A 310 -90.45 15.60 -25.77
CA ASP A 310 -91.73 15.60 -26.48
C ASP A 310 -92.94 15.21 -25.60
N GLN A 311 -92.70 14.91 -24.31
CA GLN A 311 -93.77 14.83 -23.32
C GLN A 311 -94.00 16.22 -22.70
N GLY A 312 -94.73 17.06 -23.43
CA GLY A 312 -95.26 18.31 -22.88
C GLY A 312 -96.13 18.03 -21.65
N CYS A 313 -95.77 18.65 -20.53
CA CYS A 313 -96.53 18.65 -19.29
C CYS A 313 -97.99 18.99 -19.58
N ILE A 314 -98.90 18.08 -19.23
CA ILE A 314 -100.34 18.34 -19.24
C ILE A 314 -100.63 19.17 -17.99
N ASP A 315 -100.79 20.49 -18.20
CA ASP A 315 -101.24 21.48 -17.23
C ASP A 315 -102.64 21.17 -16.69
N CYS A 316 -102.89 21.63 -15.46
CA CYS A 316 -104.21 21.81 -14.87
C CYS A 316 -104.96 22.97 -15.54
#